data_AF-A0A6B3HL32-F1
#
_entry.id   AF-A0A6B3HL32-F1
#
_cell.length_a   1.000
_cell.length_b   1.000
_cell.length_c   1.000
_cell.angle_alpha   90.00
_cell.angle_beta   90.00
_cell.angle_gamma   90.00
#
_symmetry.space_group_name_H-M   'P 1'
#
loop_
_entity.id
_entity.type
_entity.pdbx_description
1 polymer ?
#
loop_
_entity_poly.entity_id
_entity_poly.type
_entity_poly.pdbx_seq_one_letter_code
_entity_poly.pdbx_strand_id
1 'polypeptide(L)' 'MDIRVEQLTAGYAGHTAVDGVDLTVGSGQVVAIVGPNGCGKST' A
#
# COMPACT_ATOMS: atom_id res chain seq x y z
N MET A 1 8.85 1.10 16.89
CA MET A 1 9.18 0.26 15.72
C MET A 1 8.48 0.87 14.55
N ASP A 2 9.18 1.04 13.43
CA ASP A 2 8.62 1.61 12.22
C ASP A 2 8.21 0.48 11.27
N ILE A 3 7.15 0.70 10.49
CA ILE A 3 6.75 -0.17 9.38
C ILE A 3 7.14 0.53 8.09
N ARG A 4 7.83 -0.18 7.19
CA ARG A 4 8.27 0.35 5.90
C ARG A 4 7.94 -0.63 4.78
N VAL A 5 7.49 -0.05 3.68
CA VAL A 5 7.24 -0.71 2.41
C VAL A 5 7.90 0.14 1.33
N GLU A 6 8.70 -0.48 0.47
CA GLU A 6 9.46 0.20 -0.57
C GLU A 6 9.18 -0.51 -1.90
N GLN A 7 8.82 0.26 -2.92
CA GLN A 7 8.55 -0.19 -4.30
C GLN A 7 7.58 -1.39 -4.36
N LEU A 8 6.51 -1.37 -3.56
CA LEU A 8 5.54 -2.45 -3.56
C LEU A 8 4.74 -2.45 -4.86
N THR A 9 4.96 -3.50 -5.65
CA THR A 9 4.09 -3.89 -6.76
C THR A 9 3.42 -5.22 -6.41
N ALA A 10 2.09 -5.23 -6.37
CA ALA A 10 1.30 -6.40 -6.03
C ALA A 10 -0.02 -6.42 -6.81
N GLY A 11 -0.57 -7.62 -6.99
CA GLY A 11 -1.78 -7.81 -7.75
C GLY A 11 -2.12 -9.28 -7.96
N TYR A 12 -3.12 -9.51 -8.80
CA TYR A 12 -3.57 -10.84 -9.20
C TYR A 12 -3.14 -11.13 -10.64
N ALA A 13 -3.24 -12.39 -11.09
CA ALA A 13 -2.86 -12.76 -12.44
C ALA A 13 -3.57 -11.87 -13.49
N GLY A 14 -2.78 -11.13 -14.29
CA GLY A 14 -3.29 -10.21 -15.31
C GLY A 14 -3.77 -8.85 -14.80
N HIS A 15 -3.63 -8.53 -13.50
CA HIS A 15 -4.06 -7.26 -12.93
C HIS A 15 -3.09 -6.77 -11.83
N THR A 16 -2.36 -5.70 -12.11
CA THR A 16 -1.57 -4.97 -11.10
C THR A 16 -2.50 -4.09 -10.26
N ALA A 17 -2.60 -4.33 -8.96
CA ALA A 17 -3.48 -3.59 -8.06
C ALA A 17 -2.78 -2.41 -7.39
N VAL A 18 -1.49 -2.59 -7.10
CA VAL A 18 -0.58 -1.58 -6.54
C VAL A 18 0.72 -1.66 -7.33
N ASP A 19 1.30 -0.52 -7.67
CA ASP A 19 2.50 -0.44 -8.50
C ASP A 19 3.50 0.59 -7.95
N GLY A 20 4.67 0.12 -7.54
CA GLY A 20 5.78 0.97 -7.08
C GLY A 20 5.46 1.85 -5.87
N VAL A 21 4.66 1.37 -4.91
CA VAL A 21 4.26 2.18 -3.75
C VAL A 21 5.30 2.16 -2.63
N ASP A 22 5.68 3.36 -2.18
CA ASP A 22 6.47 3.57 -0.97
C ASP A 22 5.58 4.05 0.19
N LEU A 23 5.67 3.41 1.35
CA LEU A 23 4.95 3.81 2.56
C LEU A 23 5.84 3.62 3.80
N THR A 24 5.92 4.66 4.63
CA THR A 24 6.54 4.57 5.96
C THR A 24 5.52 4.97 7.02
N VAL A 25 5.33 4.11 8.01
CA VAL A 25 4.52 4.39 9.20
C VAL A 25 5.46 4.37 10.40
N GLY A 26 5.69 5.54 10.99
CA GLY A 26 6.52 5.70 12.16
C GLY A 26 5.86 5.19 13.44
N SER A 27 6.68 4.90 14.44
CA SER A 27 6.22 4.48 15.76
C SER A 27 5.17 5.44 16.36
N GLY A 28 4.02 4.90 16.77
CA GLY A 28 2.92 5.68 17.36
C GLY A 28 2.04 6.44 16.35
N GLN A 29 2.33 6.33 15.06
CA GLN A 29 1.48 6.92 14.01
C GLN A 29 0.30 6.01 13.65
N VAL A 30 -0.83 6.64 13.35
CA VAL A 30 -1.99 5.99 12.75
C VAL A 30 -2.17 6.57 11.35
N VAL A 31 -2.14 5.71 10.34
CA VAL A 31 -2.27 6.09 8.93
C VAL A 31 -3.49 5.38 8.35
N ALA A 32 -4.31 6.12 7.59
CA ALA A 32 -5.45 5.57 6.86
C ALA A 32 -5.16 5.60 5.36
N ILE A 33 -5.41 4.47 4.68
CA ILE A 33 -5.36 4.38 3.22
C ILE A 33 -6.79 4.60 2.68
N VAL A 34 -6.99 5.65 1.90
CA VAL A 34 -8.31 6.08 1.40
C VAL A 34 -8.33 6.19 -0.11
N GLY A 35 -9.51 5.99 -0.71
CA GLY A 35 -9.70 6.03 -2.15
C GLY A 35 -10.84 5.13 -2.64
N PRO A 36 -11.22 5.23 -3.93
CA PRO A 36 -12.34 4.48 -4.52
C PRO A 36 -12.17 2.96 -4.43
N ASN A 37 -13.27 2.20 -4.51
CA ASN A 37 -13.18 0.73 -4.58
C ASN A 37 -12.39 0.29 -5.82
N GLY A 38 -11.54 -0.73 -5.64
CA GLY A 38 -10.68 -1.25 -6.71
C GLY A 38 -9.33 -0.53 -6.89
N CYS A 39 -9.05 0.57 -6.18
CA CYS A 39 -7.77 1.29 -6.33
C CYS A 39 -6.56 0.69 -5.57
N GLY A 40 -6.63 -0.58 -5.15
CA GLY A 40 -5.50 -1.27 -4.51
C GLY A 40 -5.32 -1.08 -2.99
N LYS A 41 -6.29 -0.52 -2.26
CA LYS A 41 -6.14 -0.23 -0.81
C LYS A 41 -6.08 -1.45 0.11
N SER A 42 -6.77 -2.53 -0.27
CA SER A 42 -6.88 -3.78 0.50
C SER A 42 -5.98 -4.88 -0.04
N THR A 43 -5.29 -4.61 -1.15
CA THR A 43 -4.40 -5.53 -1.85
C THR A 43 -2.96 -5.15 -1.54
#